data_AF-A0A917NPC3-F1
#
_entry.id   AF-A0A917NPC3-F1
#
_cell.length_a   1.000
_cell.length_b   1.000
_cell.length_c   1.000
_cell.angle_alpha   90.00
_cell.angle_beta   90.00
_cell.angle_gamma   90.00
#
_symmetry.space_group_name_H-M   'P 1'
#
loop_
_entity.id
_entity.type
_entity.pdbx_description
1 polymer ?
#
loop_
_entity_poly.entity_id
_entity_poly.type
_entity_poly.pdbx_seq_one_letter_code
_entity_poly.pdbx_strand_id
1 'polypeptide(L)'
;MAPELSVTHRVVRWDLPGHGGSAPGLIGPGATVGDLAALVLALADSLGIDRFAYAGVSLGGAVGLHLAVHHPERVSSLAVLCSSAHFNGSKPWEERAALVRRDGLAGLAESADARWFTPGFTVPELVADHRNADPDAYAACCDALGAFDLRDRLAGIDVPTLLVAGRQDPATPPAHLREIADTVPGATLVELPGASHLAVAQCPEAVLAALRPHFGAAPRRGMEVRRQVLGDTHVDGAQSRQTPFTARFQDFISRYAWGEIWTDPTLTRRERSMITLTALVAHGHYDELAMHVRAARRNGLTPEEIGAVLLQTAVYCGVPAANSAFAAAQRVLAEDDGTEG
;
A
#
# COMPACT_ATOMS: atom_id res chain seq x y z
N MET A 1 -12.16 -1.57 5.15
CA MET A 1 -11.17 -1.49 4.04
C MET A 1 -11.41 -0.35 3.07
N ALA A 2 -12.44 -0.41 2.21
CA ALA A 2 -12.62 0.56 1.13
C ALA A 2 -12.77 2.03 1.60
N PRO A 3 -13.53 2.36 2.67
CA PRO A 3 -13.59 3.73 3.18
C PRO A 3 -12.20 4.27 3.58
N GLU A 4 -11.41 3.43 4.27
CA GLU A 4 -10.07 3.81 4.73
C GLU A 4 -9.07 4.02 3.58
N LEU A 5 -9.14 3.22 2.52
CA LEU A 5 -8.30 3.42 1.32
C LEU A 5 -8.80 4.58 0.46
N SER A 6 -10.10 4.92 0.53
CA SER A 6 -10.68 6.01 -0.25
C SER A 6 -10.22 7.40 0.18
N VAL A 7 -9.58 7.51 1.35
CA VAL A 7 -8.96 8.75 1.83
C VAL A 7 -7.86 9.24 0.89
N THR A 8 -7.10 8.31 0.28
CA THR A 8 -5.93 8.64 -0.55
C THR A 8 -5.99 8.08 -1.96
N HIS A 9 -6.92 7.16 -2.24
CA HIS A 9 -7.05 6.51 -3.54
C HIS A 9 -8.49 6.55 -4.06
N ARG A 10 -8.66 6.58 -5.39
CA ARG A 10 -9.93 6.19 -6.01
C ARG A 10 -10.03 4.66 -5.94
N VAL A 11 -10.95 4.15 -5.11
CA VAL A 11 -11.11 2.70 -4.91
C VAL A 11 -12.20 2.16 -5.84
N VAL A 12 -11.83 1.20 -6.69
CA VAL A 12 -12.77 0.42 -7.51
C VAL A 12 -12.90 -0.96 -6.89
N ARG A 13 -14.16 -1.41 -6.72
CA ARG A 13 -14.50 -2.78 -6.35
C ARG A 13 -15.38 -3.36 -7.45
N TRP A 14 -15.30 -4.67 -7.62
CA TRP A 14 -16.09 -5.39 -8.60
C TRP A 14 -16.51 -6.73 -8.00
N ASP A 15 -17.66 -7.23 -8.42
CA ASP A 15 -18.14 -8.55 -8.03
C ASP A 15 -17.68 -9.57 -9.07
N LEU A 16 -17.20 -10.72 -8.61
CA LEU A 16 -16.87 -11.83 -9.50
C LEU A 16 -18.11 -12.27 -10.31
N PRO A 17 -17.95 -12.85 -11.51
CA PRO A 17 -19.07 -13.42 -12.25
C PRO A 17 -19.96 -14.31 -11.37
N GLY A 18 -21.27 -14.07 -11.41
CA GLY A 18 -22.26 -14.81 -10.62
C GLY A 18 -22.21 -14.55 -9.11
N HIS A 19 -21.42 -13.57 -8.65
CA HIS A 19 -21.41 -13.10 -7.27
C HIS A 19 -21.97 -11.68 -7.22
N GLY A 20 -22.60 -11.32 -6.09
CA GLY A 20 -23.14 -9.97 -5.88
C GLY A 20 -24.06 -9.52 -7.03
N GLY A 21 -23.71 -8.41 -7.68
CA GLY A 21 -24.45 -7.84 -8.81
C GLY A 21 -23.97 -8.25 -10.20
N SER A 22 -22.90 -9.05 -10.31
CA SER A 22 -22.32 -9.44 -11.61
C SER A 22 -23.06 -10.59 -12.26
N ALA A 23 -23.31 -10.48 -13.57
CA ALA A 23 -23.98 -11.53 -14.33
C ALA A 23 -23.16 -12.85 -14.31
N PRO A 24 -23.79 -14.02 -14.19
CA PRO A 24 -23.09 -15.31 -14.13
C PRO A 24 -22.44 -15.71 -15.45
N GLY A 25 -23.06 -15.35 -16.59
CA GLY A 25 -22.57 -15.72 -17.92
C GLY A 25 -21.33 -14.95 -18.42
N LEU A 26 -20.64 -14.19 -17.56
CA LEU A 26 -19.39 -13.52 -17.92
C LEU A 26 -18.21 -14.51 -18.04
N ILE A 27 -18.33 -15.69 -17.42
CA ILE A 27 -17.43 -16.84 -17.56
C ILE A 27 -18.25 -18.12 -17.70
N GLY A 28 -17.62 -19.22 -18.12
CA GLY A 28 -18.27 -20.52 -18.27
C GLY A 28 -17.34 -21.68 -17.91
N PRO A 29 -17.79 -22.93 -18.12
CA PRO A 29 -16.99 -24.12 -17.84
C PRO A 29 -15.62 -24.07 -18.53
N GLY A 30 -14.57 -24.41 -17.79
CA GLY A 30 -13.19 -24.32 -18.26
C GLY A 30 -12.59 -22.91 -18.26
N ALA A 31 -13.24 -21.95 -17.59
CA ALA A 31 -12.69 -20.62 -17.35
C ALA A 31 -11.31 -20.69 -16.70
N THR A 32 -10.49 -19.68 -16.97
CA THR A 32 -9.15 -19.53 -16.45
C THR A 32 -9.05 -18.27 -15.59
N VAL A 33 -7.98 -18.17 -14.79
CA VAL A 33 -7.67 -16.91 -14.09
C VAL A 33 -7.40 -15.76 -15.09
N GLY A 34 -6.94 -16.07 -16.30
CA GLY A 34 -6.76 -15.09 -17.38
C GLY A 34 -8.08 -14.48 -17.85
N ASP A 35 -9.16 -15.25 -17.91
CA ASP A 35 -10.48 -14.73 -18.26
C ASP A 35 -10.98 -13.73 -17.21
N LEU A 36 -10.77 -14.03 -15.93
CA LEU A 36 -11.08 -13.11 -14.83
C LEU A 36 -10.19 -11.85 -14.87
N ALA A 37 -8.90 -11.99 -15.20
CA ALA A 37 -7.99 -10.86 -15.38
C ALA A 37 -8.43 -9.97 -16.54
N ALA A 38 -8.90 -10.54 -17.65
CA ALA A 38 -9.44 -9.79 -18.77
C ALA A 38 -10.67 -8.97 -18.38
N LEU A 39 -11.55 -9.47 -17.51
CA LEU A 39 -12.68 -8.71 -16.96
C LEU A 39 -12.22 -7.51 -16.11
N VAL A 40 -11.15 -7.66 -15.33
CA VAL A 40 -10.55 -6.54 -14.57
C VAL A 40 -10.01 -5.47 -15.51
N LEU A 41 -9.30 -5.87 -16.57
CA LEU A 41 -8.77 -4.95 -17.57
C LEU A 41 -9.89 -4.23 -18.32
N ALA A 42 -10.93 -4.95 -18.76
CA ALA A 42 -12.09 -4.36 -19.43
C ALA A 42 -12.81 -3.35 -18.53
N LEU A 43 -12.96 -3.65 -17.23
CA LEU A 43 -13.51 -2.71 -16.27
C LEU A 43 -12.62 -1.47 -16.12
N ALA A 44 -11.30 -1.64 -15.99
CA ALA A 44 -10.36 -0.52 -15.89
C ALA A 44 -10.43 0.37 -17.13
N ASP A 45 -10.45 -0.22 -18.33
CA ASP A 45 -10.57 0.50 -19.60
C ASP A 45 -11.88 1.29 -19.69
N SER A 46 -13.01 0.69 -19.28
CA SER A 46 -14.32 1.36 -19.26
C SER A 46 -14.36 2.58 -18.33
N LEU A 47 -13.50 2.60 -17.31
CA LEU A 47 -13.38 3.69 -16.34
C LEU A 47 -12.27 4.69 -16.71
N GLY A 48 -11.58 4.48 -17.84
CA GLY A 48 -10.44 5.29 -18.28
C GLY A 48 -9.19 5.14 -17.41
N ILE A 49 -9.01 3.98 -16.77
CA ILE A 49 -7.90 3.70 -15.84
C ILE A 49 -6.81 2.92 -16.58
N ASP A 50 -5.77 3.63 -17.00
CA ASP A 50 -4.64 3.04 -17.72
C ASP A 50 -3.74 2.20 -16.81
N ARG A 51 -3.35 2.71 -15.63
CA ARG A 51 -2.49 1.99 -14.69
C ARG A 51 -3.01 2.08 -13.25
N PHE A 52 -3.01 0.97 -12.52
CA PHE A 52 -3.62 0.88 -11.20
C PHE A 52 -2.82 0.01 -10.22
N ALA A 53 -2.98 0.28 -8.92
CA ALA A 53 -2.58 -0.66 -7.88
C ALA A 53 -3.67 -1.72 -7.71
N TYR A 54 -3.30 -2.97 -7.48
CA TYR A 54 -4.24 -4.08 -7.37
C TYR A 54 -4.12 -4.77 -6.02
N ALA A 55 -5.26 -5.10 -5.41
CA ALA A 55 -5.34 -5.89 -4.17
C ALA A 55 -6.36 -7.01 -4.36
N GLY A 56 -5.97 -8.26 -4.09
CA GLY A 56 -6.84 -9.41 -4.27
C GLY A 56 -6.73 -10.44 -3.14
N VAL A 57 -7.88 -10.96 -2.71
CA VAL A 57 -7.96 -12.05 -1.72
C VAL A 57 -8.19 -13.38 -2.45
N SER A 58 -7.46 -14.44 -2.10
CA SER A 58 -7.70 -15.80 -2.61
C SER A 58 -7.70 -15.84 -4.14
N LEU A 59 -8.79 -16.24 -4.81
CA LEU A 59 -8.92 -16.17 -6.27
C LEU A 59 -8.59 -14.78 -6.84
N GLY A 60 -8.99 -13.69 -6.15
CA GLY A 60 -8.60 -12.33 -6.54
C GLY A 60 -7.08 -12.13 -6.48
N GLY A 61 -6.39 -12.74 -5.52
CA GLY A 61 -4.93 -12.73 -5.45
C GLY A 61 -4.27 -13.44 -6.65
N ALA A 62 -4.86 -14.56 -7.09
CA ALA A 62 -4.43 -15.27 -8.30
C ALA A 62 -4.62 -14.40 -9.56
N VAL A 63 -5.74 -13.69 -9.66
CA VAL A 63 -5.97 -12.68 -10.73
C VAL A 63 -4.91 -11.60 -10.68
N GLY A 64 -4.55 -11.10 -9.49
CA GLY A 64 -3.48 -10.11 -9.33
C GLY A 64 -2.10 -10.61 -9.78
N LEU A 65 -1.74 -11.85 -9.43
CA LEU A 65 -0.51 -12.49 -9.91
C LEU A 65 -0.51 -12.64 -11.44
N HIS A 66 -1.64 -13.06 -12.03
CA HIS A 66 -1.79 -13.15 -13.47
C HIS A 66 -1.61 -11.80 -14.16
N LEU A 67 -2.27 -10.74 -13.65
CA LEU A 67 -2.11 -9.37 -14.15
C LEU A 67 -0.66 -8.91 -14.07
N ALA A 68 0.05 -9.17 -12.96
CA ALA A 68 1.44 -8.75 -12.82
C ALA A 68 2.41 -9.50 -13.73
N VAL A 69 2.14 -10.77 -14.06
CA VAL A 69 2.97 -11.57 -15.00
C VAL A 69 2.70 -11.20 -16.46
N HIS A 70 1.43 -11.00 -16.82
CA HIS A 70 1.01 -10.88 -18.22
C HIS A 70 0.74 -9.45 -18.68
N HIS A 71 0.47 -8.54 -17.73
CA HIS A 71 0.15 -7.13 -17.97
C HIS A 71 0.87 -6.20 -16.97
N PRO A 72 2.20 -6.34 -16.77
CA PRO A 72 2.95 -5.54 -15.79
C PRO A 72 2.86 -4.03 -16.06
N GLU A 73 2.60 -3.61 -17.29
CA GLU A 73 2.38 -2.21 -17.67
C GLU A 73 1.12 -1.61 -17.02
N ARG A 74 0.10 -2.44 -16.77
CA ARG A 74 -1.18 -2.03 -16.18
C ARG A 74 -1.13 -1.98 -14.65
N VAL A 75 -0.18 -2.67 -14.03
CA VAL A 75 -0.07 -2.79 -12.57
C VAL A 75 1.03 -1.87 -12.03
N SER A 76 0.70 -1.02 -11.07
CA SER A 76 1.68 -0.13 -10.40
C SER A 76 2.23 -0.69 -9.09
N SER A 77 1.44 -1.52 -8.41
CA SER A 77 1.77 -2.19 -7.15
C SER A 77 0.76 -3.33 -6.93
N LEU A 78 1.19 -4.45 -6.33
CA LEU A 78 0.38 -5.65 -6.16
C LEU A 78 0.33 -6.09 -4.69
N ALA A 79 -0.87 -6.19 -4.11
CA ALA A 79 -1.10 -6.89 -2.85
C ALA A 79 -1.86 -8.21 -3.08
N VAL A 80 -1.25 -9.32 -2.65
CA VAL A 80 -1.83 -10.66 -2.68
C VAL A 80 -2.14 -11.10 -1.26
N LEU A 81 -3.42 -11.32 -0.95
CA LEU A 81 -3.88 -11.64 0.40
C LEU A 81 -4.47 -13.05 0.42
N CYS A 82 -4.04 -13.90 1.36
CA CYS A 82 -4.54 -15.26 1.58
C CYS A 82 -4.83 -16.01 0.27
N SER A 83 -3.79 -16.18 -0.54
CA SER A 83 -3.87 -16.72 -1.91
C SER A 83 -2.65 -17.61 -2.19
N SER A 84 -2.46 -18.01 -3.44
CA SER A 84 -1.33 -18.82 -3.89
C SER A 84 -1.04 -18.67 -5.38
N ALA A 85 0.15 -19.11 -5.80
CA ALA A 85 0.54 -19.26 -7.19
C ALA A 85 0.04 -20.56 -7.84
N HIS A 86 -0.49 -21.49 -7.05
CA HIS A 86 -1.13 -22.73 -7.48
C HIS A 86 -2.09 -23.22 -6.38
N PHE A 87 -3.08 -24.03 -6.73
CA PHE A 87 -4.08 -24.49 -5.75
C PHE A 87 -4.15 -26.01 -5.62
N ASN A 88 -2.99 -26.67 -5.52
CA ASN A 88 -2.86 -28.12 -5.34
C ASN A 88 -3.40 -28.96 -6.53
N GLY A 89 -3.25 -28.45 -7.75
CA GLY A 89 -3.67 -29.10 -8.99
C GLY A 89 -5.19 -29.11 -9.20
N SER A 90 -5.65 -29.70 -10.32
CA SER A 90 -7.03 -29.55 -10.77
C SER A 90 -8.06 -30.40 -10.02
N LYS A 91 -7.69 -31.61 -9.60
CA LYS A 91 -8.63 -32.61 -9.08
C LYS A 91 -9.53 -32.14 -7.93
N PRO A 92 -9.03 -31.51 -6.84
CA PRO A 92 -9.90 -31.03 -5.76
C PRO A 92 -10.91 -29.98 -6.22
N TRP A 93 -10.54 -29.17 -7.22
CA TRP A 93 -11.41 -28.14 -7.78
C TRP A 93 -12.42 -28.71 -8.77
N GLU A 94 -12.04 -29.70 -9.57
CA GLU A 94 -12.97 -30.46 -10.42
C GLU A 94 -14.06 -31.13 -9.58
N GLU A 95 -13.68 -31.79 -8.48
CA GLU A 95 -14.61 -32.42 -7.54
C GLU A 95 -15.54 -31.39 -6.88
N ARG A 96 -15.00 -30.23 -6.47
CA ARG A 96 -15.79 -29.13 -5.91
C ARG A 96 -16.73 -28.52 -6.94
N ALA A 97 -16.28 -28.31 -8.18
CA ALA A 97 -17.08 -27.76 -9.27
C ALA A 97 -18.25 -28.69 -9.60
N ALA A 98 -17.99 -30.00 -9.70
CA ALA A 98 -19.02 -31.01 -9.92
C ALA A 98 -20.04 -31.07 -8.77
N LEU A 99 -19.58 -30.97 -7.52
CA LEU A 99 -20.45 -30.91 -6.35
C LEU A 99 -21.37 -29.68 -6.39
N VAL A 100 -20.81 -28.50 -6.66
CA VAL A 100 -21.58 -27.24 -6.69
C VAL A 100 -22.58 -27.22 -7.84
N ARG A 101 -22.21 -27.70 -9.03
CA ARG A 101 -23.15 -27.83 -10.17
C ARG A 101 -24.34 -28.74 -9.85
N ARG A 102 -24.11 -29.79 -9.05
CA ARG A 102 -25.15 -30.76 -8.70
C ARG A 102 -26.03 -30.31 -7.54
N ASP A 103 -25.41 -29.82 -6.46
CA ASP A 103 -26.06 -29.64 -5.17
C ASP A 103 -26.19 -28.15 -4.76
N GLY A 104 -25.64 -27.24 -5.56
CA GLY A 104 -25.54 -25.82 -5.24
C GLY A 104 -24.51 -25.51 -4.15
N LEU A 105 -24.61 -24.30 -3.58
CA LEU A 105 -23.62 -23.77 -2.62
C LEU A 105 -24.01 -23.95 -1.15
N ALA A 106 -25.21 -24.46 -0.85
CA ALA A 106 -25.74 -24.52 0.51
C ALA A 106 -24.80 -25.26 1.48
N GLY A 107 -24.33 -26.46 1.11
CA GLY A 107 -23.41 -27.24 1.95
C GLY A 107 -22.00 -26.62 2.08
N LEU A 108 -21.53 -25.90 1.05
CA LEU A 108 -20.26 -25.17 1.14
C LEU A 108 -20.39 -23.96 2.09
N ALA A 109 -21.54 -23.30 2.09
CA ALA A 109 -21.84 -22.18 2.98
C ALA A 109 -21.93 -22.61 4.45
N GLU A 110 -22.46 -23.80 4.75
CA GLU A 110 -22.53 -24.33 6.12
C GLU A 110 -21.14 -24.52 6.76
N SER A 111 -20.12 -24.83 5.96
CA SER A 111 -18.74 -25.01 6.40
C SER A 111 -17.84 -23.78 6.16
N ALA A 112 -18.42 -22.66 5.70
CA ALA A 112 -17.65 -21.48 5.30
C ALA A 112 -16.88 -20.87 6.46
N ASP A 113 -17.51 -20.68 7.62
CA ASP A 113 -16.88 -20.04 8.77
C ASP A 113 -15.61 -20.77 9.23
N ALA A 114 -15.66 -22.10 9.30
CA ALA A 114 -14.51 -22.92 9.70
C ALA A 114 -13.34 -22.84 8.71
N ARG A 115 -13.62 -22.52 7.43
CA ARG A 115 -12.59 -22.31 6.39
C ARG A 115 -12.09 -20.87 6.34
N TRP A 116 -12.94 -19.91 6.68
CA TRP A 116 -12.69 -18.50 6.45
C TRP A 116 -12.18 -17.74 7.66
N PHE A 117 -12.54 -18.18 8.86
CA PHE A 117 -12.29 -17.46 10.09
C PHE A 117 -11.69 -18.38 11.16
N THR A 118 -11.03 -17.78 12.15
CA THR A 118 -10.67 -18.47 13.38
C THR A 118 -11.90 -18.84 14.22
N PRO A 119 -11.80 -19.84 15.13
CA PRO A 119 -12.93 -20.26 15.96
C PRO A 119 -13.55 -19.10 16.75
N GLY A 120 -14.88 -19.01 16.72
CA GLY A 120 -15.64 -17.98 17.44
C GLY A 120 -15.83 -16.67 16.68
N PHE A 121 -15.41 -16.58 15.42
CA PHE A 121 -15.62 -15.42 14.56
C PHE A 121 -16.45 -15.81 13.32
N THR A 122 -17.38 -14.94 12.93
CA THR A 122 -18.22 -15.11 11.73
C THR A 122 -18.58 -13.73 11.17
N VAL A 123 -18.81 -13.67 9.88
CA VAL A 123 -19.41 -12.51 9.19
C VAL A 123 -20.61 -13.03 8.42
N PRO A 124 -21.82 -12.99 9.01
CA PRO A 124 -23.01 -13.65 8.46
C PRO A 124 -23.33 -13.23 7.02
N GLU A 125 -23.08 -11.96 6.68
CA GLU A 125 -23.31 -11.41 5.34
C GLU A 125 -22.42 -12.11 4.29
N LEU A 126 -21.15 -12.36 4.59
CA LEU A 126 -20.25 -13.05 3.66
C LEU A 126 -20.66 -14.52 3.45
N VAL A 127 -21.15 -15.18 4.51
CA VAL A 127 -21.68 -16.55 4.39
C VAL A 127 -22.97 -16.57 3.57
N ALA A 128 -23.83 -15.56 3.73
CA ALA A 128 -25.03 -15.39 2.92
C ALA A 128 -24.68 -15.12 1.44
N ASP A 129 -23.74 -14.22 1.17
CA ASP A 129 -23.26 -13.92 -0.19
C ASP A 129 -22.68 -15.18 -0.85
N HIS A 130 -21.93 -16.00 -0.10
CA HIS A 130 -21.42 -17.28 -0.61
C HIS A 130 -22.53 -18.24 -1.01
N ARG A 131 -23.59 -18.33 -0.19
CA ARG A 131 -24.74 -19.19 -0.44
C ARG A 131 -25.54 -18.73 -1.66
N ASN A 132 -25.60 -17.42 -1.89
CA ASN A 132 -26.42 -16.79 -2.93
C ASN A 132 -25.68 -16.63 -4.27
N ALA A 133 -24.40 -16.96 -4.35
CA ALA A 133 -23.69 -16.96 -5.62
C ALA A 133 -24.29 -17.98 -6.60
N ASP A 134 -24.17 -17.70 -7.89
CA ASP A 134 -24.61 -18.60 -8.96
C ASP A 134 -23.74 -19.87 -8.98
N PRO A 135 -24.34 -21.08 -8.89
CA PRO A 135 -23.58 -22.32 -8.83
C PRO A 135 -22.71 -22.58 -10.07
N ASP A 136 -23.18 -22.24 -11.27
CA ASP A 136 -22.44 -22.51 -12.51
C ASP A 136 -21.24 -21.57 -12.65
N ALA A 137 -21.42 -20.29 -12.33
CA ALA A 137 -20.32 -19.33 -12.29
C ALA A 137 -19.31 -19.64 -11.17
N TYR A 138 -19.77 -20.07 -9.98
CA TYR A 138 -18.86 -20.53 -8.93
C TYR A 138 -18.05 -21.76 -9.36
N ALA A 139 -18.69 -22.71 -10.04
CA ALA A 139 -18.01 -23.88 -10.58
C ALA A 139 -17.00 -23.49 -11.67
N ALA A 140 -17.30 -22.50 -12.52
CA ALA A 140 -16.33 -21.92 -13.45
C ALA A 140 -15.14 -21.26 -12.73
N CYS A 141 -15.36 -20.58 -11.61
CA CYS A 141 -14.27 -20.08 -10.76
C CYS A 141 -13.42 -21.23 -10.16
N CYS A 142 -14.01 -22.39 -9.87
CA CYS A 142 -13.26 -23.58 -9.46
C CYS A 142 -12.41 -24.12 -10.61
N ASP A 143 -12.95 -24.18 -11.83
CA ASP A 143 -12.18 -24.57 -13.02
C ASP A 143 -10.95 -23.65 -13.20
N ALA A 144 -11.13 -22.34 -13.00
CA ALA A 144 -10.05 -21.36 -13.06
C ALA A 144 -8.95 -21.62 -12.02
N LEU A 145 -9.30 -21.93 -10.77
CA LEU A 145 -8.33 -22.29 -9.73
C LEU A 145 -7.63 -23.62 -10.02
N GLY A 146 -8.36 -24.61 -10.55
CA GLY A 146 -7.82 -25.92 -10.87
C GLY A 146 -6.79 -25.90 -11.99
N ALA A 147 -6.94 -25.00 -12.96
CA ALA A 147 -6.01 -24.81 -14.07
C ALA A 147 -4.86 -23.83 -13.75
N PHE A 148 -4.89 -23.14 -12.62
CA PHE A 148 -3.94 -22.06 -12.32
C PHE A 148 -2.62 -22.58 -11.73
N ASP A 149 -1.53 -22.32 -12.43
CA ASP A 149 -0.16 -22.47 -11.94
C ASP A 149 0.73 -21.39 -12.56
N LEU A 150 1.29 -20.53 -11.73
CA LEU A 150 2.22 -19.47 -12.13
C LEU A 150 3.63 -19.63 -11.55
N ARG A 151 3.94 -20.75 -10.88
CA ARG A 151 5.23 -20.92 -10.17
C ARG A 151 6.44 -20.64 -11.06
N ASP A 152 6.44 -21.19 -12.27
CA ASP A 152 7.54 -21.02 -13.25
C ASP A 152 7.67 -19.60 -13.81
N ARG A 153 6.75 -18.69 -13.47
CA ARG A 153 6.67 -17.32 -13.98
C ARG A 153 6.82 -16.25 -12.90
N LEU A 154 6.76 -16.63 -11.62
CA LEU A 154 6.83 -15.70 -10.48
C LEU A 154 8.09 -14.83 -10.49
N ALA A 155 9.24 -15.39 -10.90
CA ALA A 155 10.51 -14.66 -10.94
C ALA A 155 10.52 -13.47 -11.93
N GLY A 156 9.56 -13.43 -12.86
CA GLY A 156 9.40 -12.32 -13.80
C GLY A 156 8.48 -11.19 -13.31
N ILE A 157 7.99 -11.25 -12.07
CA ILE A 157 7.17 -10.18 -11.49
C ILE A 157 8.09 -9.06 -10.97
N ASP A 158 8.10 -7.92 -11.67
CA ASP A 158 8.93 -6.75 -11.33
C ASP A 158 8.18 -5.66 -10.57
N VAL A 159 6.86 -5.78 -10.43
CA VAL A 159 6.05 -4.78 -9.70
C VAL A 159 6.24 -4.93 -8.18
N PRO A 160 6.25 -3.83 -7.40
CA PRO A 160 6.28 -3.92 -5.95
C PRO A 160 5.17 -4.83 -5.44
N THR A 161 5.53 -5.85 -4.66
CA THR A 161 4.59 -6.91 -4.26
C THR A 161 4.53 -7.06 -2.74
N LEU A 162 3.32 -6.97 -2.18
CA LEU A 162 3.03 -7.26 -0.78
C LEU A 162 2.19 -8.53 -0.68
N LEU A 163 2.55 -9.40 0.24
CA LEU A 163 1.89 -10.67 0.50
C LEU A 163 1.37 -10.64 1.94
N VAL A 164 0.10 -10.97 2.15
CA VAL A 164 -0.52 -10.98 3.49
C VAL A 164 -1.17 -12.34 3.73
N ALA A 165 -0.62 -13.12 4.66
CA ALA A 165 -1.16 -14.44 5.01
C ALA A 165 -1.88 -14.41 6.37
N GLY A 166 -3.00 -15.12 6.49
CA GLY A 166 -3.53 -15.51 7.80
C GLY A 166 -2.76 -16.72 8.33
N ARG A 167 -2.20 -16.65 9.55
CA ARG A 167 -1.40 -17.76 10.12
C ARG A 167 -2.20 -19.05 10.34
N GLN A 168 -3.53 -18.95 10.42
CA GLN A 168 -4.44 -20.07 10.65
C GLN A 168 -5.24 -20.44 9.39
N ASP A 169 -4.88 -19.90 8.22
CA ASP A 169 -5.56 -20.17 6.95
C ASP A 169 -5.38 -21.64 6.53
N PRO A 170 -6.45 -22.45 6.47
CA PRO A 170 -6.37 -23.84 6.03
C PRO A 170 -6.52 -23.99 4.50
N ALA A 171 -7.04 -22.98 3.81
CA ALA A 171 -7.32 -23.01 2.38
C ALA A 171 -6.07 -22.65 1.55
N THR A 172 -5.35 -21.62 1.99
CA THR A 172 -4.05 -21.21 1.44
C THR A 172 -3.07 -20.98 2.58
N PRO A 173 -2.50 -22.05 3.17
CA PRO A 173 -1.59 -21.94 4.30
C PRO A 173 -0.41 -20.99 4.02
N PRO A 174 0.18 -20.33 5.04
CA PRO A 174 1.25 -19.35 4.85
C PRO A 174 2.41 -19.79 3.94
N ALA A 175 2.69 -21.10 3.85
CA ALA A 175 3.68 -21.66 2.94
C ALA A 175 3.44 -21.27 1.47
N HIS A 176 2.18 -21.12 1.04
CA HIS A 176 1.82 -20.72 -0.31
C HIS A 176 2.30 -19.29 -0.64
N LEU A 177 2.16 -18.35 0.30
CA LEU A 177 2.66 -16.99 0.12
C LEU A 177 4.18 -16.88 0.38
N ARG A 178 4.77 -17.74 1.22
CA ARG A 178 6.23 -17.83 1.34
C ARG A 178 6.89 -18.25 0.03
N GLU A 179 6.34 -19.25 -0.67
CA GLU A 179 6.81 -19.65 -1.99
C GLU A 179 6.85 -18.47 -2.97
N ILE A 180 5.83 -17.62 -2.95
CA ILE A 180 5.81 -16.39 -3.75
C ILE A 180 6.85 -15.39 -3.26
N ALA A 181 6.97 -15.17 -1.95
CA ALA A 181 7.93 -14.23 -1.36
C ALA A 181 9.38 -14.60 -1.69
N ASP A 182 9.70 -15.89 -1.69
CA ASP A 182 11.03 -16.43 -1.96
C ASP A 182 11.39 -16.32 -3.45
N THR A 183 10.40 -16.21 -4.34
CA THR A 183 10.60 -16.22 -5.80
C THR A 183 10.47 -14.83 -6.43
N VAL A 184 9.57 -13.98 -5.94
CA VAL A 184 9.30 -12.64 -6.49
C VAL A 184 10.33 -11.62 -5.95
N PRO A 185 11.14 -10.97 -6.80
CA PRO A 185 12.13 -10.00 -6.36
C PRO A 185 11.50 -8.84 -5.55
N GLY A 186 12.02 -8.62 -4.33
CA GLY A 186 11.60 -7.50 -3.49
C GLY A 186 10.19 -7.65 -2.89
N ALA A 187 9.57 -8.82 -2.98
CA ALA A 187 8.30 -9.08 -2.31
C ALA A 187 8.43 -8.98 -0.78
N THR A 188 7.41 -8.43 -0.13
CA THR A 188 7.31 -8.37 1.33
C THR A 188 6.20 -9.28 1.81
N LEU A 189 6.48 -10.17 2.76
CA LEU A 189 5.48 -11.04 3.39
C LEU A 189 5.14 -10.57 4.80
N VAL A 190 3.84 -10.50 5.08
CA VAL A 190 3.28 -10.25 6.42
C VAL A 190 2.38 -11.43 6.80
N GLU A 191 2.71 -12.10 7.89
CA GLU A 191 1.89 -13.18 8.45
C GLU A 191 1.14 -12.71 9.68
N LEU A 192 -0.18 -12.68 9.59
CA LEU A 192 -1.05 -12.12 10.62
C LEU A 192 -1.44 -13.20 11.65
N PRO A 193 -1.04 -13.06 12.93
CA PRO A 193 -1.56 -13.91 14.00
C PRO A 193 -3.05 -13.60 14.25
N GLY A 194 -3.83 -14.63 14.58
CA GLY A 194 -5.26 -14.47 14.85
C GLY A 194 -6.14 -14.31 13.60
N ALA A 195 -5.56 -14.46 12.41
CA ALA A 195 -6.26 -14.40 11.13
C ALA A 195 -6.25 -15.76 10.41
N SER A 196 -7.39 -16.13 9.82
CA SER A 196 -7.56 -17.24 8.88
C SER A 196 -7.66 -16.70 7.43
N HIS A 197 -8.35 -17.41 6.53
CA HIS A 197 -8.39 -17.12 5.10
C HIS A 197 -8.95 -15.73 4.76
N LEU A 198 -10.02 -15.28 5.42
CA LEU A 198 -10.57 -13.93 5.19
C LEU A 198 -9.98 -12.92 6.19
N ALA A 199 -8.64 -12.83 6.21
CA ALA A 199 -7.87 -11.93 7.07
C ALA A 199 -8.32 -10.45 6.96
N VAL A 200 -8.80 -10.05 5.79
CA VAL A 200 -9.33 -8.70 5.51
C VAL A 200 -10.57 -8.37 6.35
N ALA A 201 -11.42 -9.35 6.62
CA ALA A 201 -12.60 -9.18 7.45
C ALA A 201 -12.29 -9.43 8.95
N GLN A 202 -11.38 -10.35 9.25
CA GLN A 202 -11.05 -10.74 10.61
C GLN A 202 -10.07 -9.79 11.33
N CYS A 203 -9.11 -9.21 10.60
CA CYS A 203 -8.10 -8.30 11.14
C CYS A 203 -7.91 -7.06 10.23
N PRO A 204 -8.97 -6.27 9.98
CA PRO A 204 -8.94 -5.19 8.99
C PRO A 204 -7.88 -4.13 9.29
N GLU A 205 -7.64 -3.80 10.54
CA GLU A 205 -6.65 -2.79 10.96
C GLU A 205 -5.22 -3.24 10.65
N ALA A 206 -4.90 -4.51 10.91
CA ALA A 206 -3.59 -5.08 10.62
C ALA A 206 -3.34 -5.17 9.11
N VAL A 207 -4.37 -5.55 8.33
CA VAL A 207 -4.30 -5.54 6.87
C VAL A 207 -4.11 -4.11 6.35
N LEU A 208 -4.87 -3.13 6.86
CA LEU A 208 -4.72 -1.72 6.46
C LEU A 208 -3.33 -1.16 6.78
N ALA A 209 -2.76 -1.52 7.93
CA ALA A 209 -1.41 -1.11 8.32
C ALA A 209 -0.34 -1.61 7.33
N ALA A 210 -0.56 -2.77 6.69
CA ALA A 210 0.29 -3.28 5.62
C ALA A 210 0.00 -2.62 4.26
N LEU A 211 -1.28 -2.47 3.89
CA LEU A 211 -1.67 -1.95 2.58
C LEU A 211 -1.37 -0.46 2.38
N ARG A 212 -1.58 0.39 3.40
CA ARG A 212 -1.40 1.85 3.29
C ARG A 212 0.00 2.25 2.81
N PRO A 213 1.10 1.81 3.45
CA PRO A 213 2.44 2.16 2.98
C PRO A 213 2.76 1.52 1.62
N HIS A 214 2.20 0.34 1.32
CA HIS A 214 2.45 -0.38 0.08
C HIS A 214 1.79 0.26 -1.16
N PHE A 215 0.57 0.78 -1.01
CA PHE A 215 -0.13 1.53 -2.07
C PHE A 215 0.13 3.03 -2.03
N GLY A 216 0.74 3.53 -0.95
CA GLY A 216 1.15 4.92 -0.84
C GLY A 216 2.31 5.23 -1.78
N ALA A 217 2.24 6.38 -2.46
CA ALA A 217 3.37 6.96 -3.19
C ALA A 217 4.49 7.49 -2.27
N ALA A 218 4.56 7.05 -1.01
CA ALA A 218 5.31 7.70 0.06
C ALA A 218 6.81 7.89 -0.23
N PRO A 219 7.53 6.96 -0.88
CA PRO A 219 8.94 7.19 -1.20
C PRO A 219 9.15 8.24 -2.30
N ARG A 220 8.32 8.22 -3.36
CA ARG A 220 8.45 9.15 -4.51
C ARG A 220 7.93 10.54 -4.19
N ARG A 221 6.73 10.64 -3.61
CA ARG A 221 6.13 11.91 -3.17
C ARG A 221 6.89 12.50 -2.00
N GLY A 222 7.39 11.67 -1.08
CA GLY A 222 8.28 12.10 -0.01
C GLY A 222 9.60 12.64 -0.55
N MET A 223 10.21 11.99 -1.53
CA MET A 223 11.43 12.53 -2.16
C MET A 223 11.17 13.83 -2.93
N GLU A 224 10.05 13.95 -3.66
CA GLU A 224 9.64 15.19 -4.32
C GLU A 224 9.43 16.34 -3.32
N VAL A 225 8.67 16.11 -2.25
CA VAL A 225 8.46 17.13 -1.20
C VAL A 225 9.76 17.45 -0.48
N ARG A 226 10.58 16.45 -0.15
CA ARG A 226 11.91 16.66 0.44
C ARG A 226 12.78 17.55 -0.43
N ARG A 227 12.78 17.35 -1.76
CA ARG A 227 13.52 18.18 -2.72
C ARG A 227 12.97 19.59 -2.80
N GLN A 228 11.65 19.76 -2.85
CA GLN A 228 11.02 21.09 -2.84
C GLN A 228 11.31 21.85 -1.53
N VAL A 229 11.34 21.15 -0.40
CA VAL A 229 11.52 21.77 0.93
C VAL A 229 13.00 21.94 1.31
N LEU A 230 13.91 21.03 0.96
CA LEU A 230 15.32 21.09 1.35
C LEU A 230 16.26 21.52 0.20
N GLY A 231 15.79 21.45 -1.05
CA GLY A 231 16.57 21.75 -2.26
C GLY A 231 17.30 20.51 -2.80
N ASP A 232 17.39 20.42 -4.13
CA ASP A 232 18.00 19.26 -4.82
C ASP A 232 19.44 19.01 -4.41
N THR A 233 20.29 20.05 -4.37
CA THR A 233 21.70 19.95 -3.98
C THR A 233 21.89 19.30 -2.60
N HIS A 234 21.01 19.64 -1.64
CA HIS A 234 21.07 19.07 -0.31
C HIS A 234 20.69 17.59 -0.33
N VAL A 235 19.60 17.26 -1.02
CA VAL A 235 19.08 15.90 -1.12
C VAL A 235 20.08 14.99 -1.84
N ASP A 236 20.65 15.45 -2.96
CA ASP A 236 21.64 14.70 -3.74
C ASP A 236 22.90 14.42 -2.91
N GLY A 237 23.40 15.42 -2.18
CA GLY A 237 24.52 15.24 -1.26
C GLY A 237 24.22 14.29 -0.10
N ALA A 238 22.98 14.26 0.40
CA ALA A 238 22.57 13.30 1.42
C ALA A 238 22.46 11.88 0.87
N GLN A 239 21.97 11.72 -0.37
CA GLN A 239 21.87 10.42 -1.05
C GLN A 239 23.24 9.87 -1.42
N SER A 240 24.18 10.69 -1.89
CA SER A 240 25.53 10.24 -2.24
C SER A 240 26.35 9.75 -1.05
N ARG A 241 26.02 10.24 0.16
CA ARG A 241 26.61 9.80 1.43
C ARG A 241 25.86 8.64 2.09
N GLN A 242 24.81 8.13 1.45
CA GLN A 242 24.05 7.01 1.98
C GLN A 242 24.92 5.75 2.02
N THR A 243 24.87 5.04 3.14
CA THR A 243 25.53 3.74 3.33
C THR A 243 24.47 2.69 3.64
N PRO A 244 24.78 1.38 3.53
CA PRO A 244 23.86 0.33 3.95
C PRO A 244 23.36 0.51 5.40
N PHE A 245 24.21 1.06 6.29
CA PHE A 245 23.86 1.36 7.67
C PHE A 245 22.81 2.47 7.78
N THR A 246 22.95 3.56 7.01
CA THR A 246 22.02 4.71 7.07
C THR A 246 20.82 4.56 6.14
N ALA A 247 20.80 3.56 5.26
CA ALA A 247 19.77 3.37 4.24
C ALA A 247 18.36 3.26 4.83
N ARG A 248 18.19 2.42 5.86
CA ARG A 248 16.87 2.23 6.52
C ARG A 248 16.37 3.51 7.20
N PHE A 249 17.28 4.32 7.75
CA PHE A 249 16.90 5.58 8.39
C PHE A 249 16.51 6.65 7.36
N GLN A 250 17.25 6.74 6.25
CA GLN A 250 16.91 7.64 5.15
C GLN A 250 15.57 7.26 4.49
N ASP A 251 15.29 5.97 4.34
CA ASP A 251 13.97 5.48 3.90
C ASP A 251 12.87 5.87 4.87
N PHE A 252 13.06 5.63 6.18
CA PHE A 252 12.10 6.00 7.21
C PHE A 252 11.76 7.50 7.18
N ILE A 253 12.77 8.38 7.17
CA ILE A 253 12.55 9.83 7.11
C ILE A 253 11.84 10.22 5.81
N SER A 254 12.25 9.64 4.67
CA SER A 254 11.64 9.92 3.36
C SER A 254 10.15 9.56 3.33
N ARG A 255 9.76 8.43 3.92
CA ARG A 255 8.37 8.00 3.98
C ARG A 255 7.53 8.79 4.98
N TYR A 256 8.00 8.97 6.21
CA TYR A 256 7.19 9.54 7.29
C TYR A 256 7.28 11.05 7.35
N ALA A 257 8.49 11.62 7.45
CA ALA A 257 8.62 13.07 7.53
C ALA A 257 8.12 13.70 6.23
N TRP A 258 8.68 13.27 5.11
CA TRP A 258 8.42 13.94 3.83
C TRP A 258 7.20 13.39 3.09
N GLY A 259 6.93 12.10 3.18
CA GLY A 259 5.83 11.43 2.46
C GLY A 259 4.49 11.41 3.20
N GLU A 260 4.44 11.81 4.48
CA GLU A 260 3.22 11.85 5.27
C GLU A 260 3.02 13.22 5.92
N ILE A 261 3.95 13.66 6.79
CA ILE A 261 3.77 14.89 7.58
C ILE A 261 3.87 16.16 6.73
N TRP A 262 4.90 16.28 5.88
CA TRP A 262 5.07 17.48 5.03
C TRP A 262 4.12 17.52 3.81
N THR A 263 3.44 16.42 3.52
CA THR A 263 2.42 16.30 2.45
C THR A 263 1.00 16.54 2.93
N ASP A 264 0.75 16.48 4.23
CA ASP A 264 -0.58 16.71 4.80
C ASP A 264 -1.02 18.17 4.58
N PRO A 265 -2.18 18.41 3.93
CA PRO A 265 -2.62 19.74 3.55
C PRO A 265 -3.21 20.56 4.71
N THR A 266 -3.40 19.96 5.90
CA THR A 266 -4.01 20.62 7.06
C THR A 266 -3.23 21.86 7.52
N LEU A 267 -1.90 21.84 7.35
CA LEU A 267 -1.02 23.00 7.54
C LEU A 267 -0.25 23.29 6.26
N THR A 268 -0.18 24.56 5.89
CA THR A 268 0.63 25.05 4.78
C THR A 268 2.12 24.81 5.05
N ARG A 269 2.93 24.73 3.99
CA ARG A 269 4.38 24.60 4.12
C ARG A 269 5.03 25.76 4.88
N ARG A 270 4.43 26.94 4.81
CA ARG A 270 4.84 28.12 5.57
C ARG A 270 4.68 27.87 7.07
N GLU A 271 3.48 27.49 7.49
CA GLU A 271 3.16 27.19 8.89
C GLU A 271 4.02 26.05 9.44
N ARG A 272 4.19 24.96 8.66
CA ARG A 272 5.08 23.86 9.03
C ARG A 272 6.52 24.33 9.23
N SER A 273 7.02 25.21 8.37
CA SER A 273 8.37 25.78 8.52
C SER A 273 8.50 26.60 9.81
N MET A 274 7.51 27.43 10.15
CA MET A 274 7.51 28.20 11.42
C MET A 274 7.56 27.28 12.64
N ILE A 275 6.76 26.21 12.63
CA ILE A 275 6.73 25.20 13.70
C ILE A 275 8.07 24.47 13.78
N THR A 276 8.64 24.04 12.65
CA THR A 276 9.93 23.34 12.61
C THR A 276 11.06 24.22 13.14
N LEU A 277 11.15 25.48 12.73
CA LEU A 277 12.15 26.43 13.26
C LEU A 277 12.02 26.54 14.78
N THR A 278 10.80 26.71 15.29
CA THR A 278 10.53 26.80 16.74
C THR A 278 11.00 25.54 17.48
N ALA A 279 10.68 24.34 16.95
CA ALA A 279 11.06 23.07 17.56
C ALA A 279 12.58 22.86 17.58
N LEU A 280 13.28 23.22 16.50
CA LEU A 280 14.74 23.10 16.41
C LEU A 280 15.43 24.02 17.42
N VAL A 281 14.92 25.24 17.61
CA VAL A 281 15.43 26.16 18.65
C VAL A 281 15.17 25.60 20.04
N ALA A 282 13.96 25.10 20.32
CA ALA A 282 13.60 24.55 21.63
C ALA A 282 14.50 23.38 22.05
N HIS A 283 14.98 22.59 21.08
CA HIS A 283 15.87 21.45 21.33
C HIS A 283 17.38 21.76 21.12
N GLY A 284 17.74 22.99 20.76
CA GLY A 284 19.14 23.40 20.57
C GLY A 284 19.82 22.81 19.32
N HIS A 285 19.05 22.45 18.30
CA HIS A 285 19.54 21.82 17.06
C HIS A 285 19.92 22.88 16.00
N TYR A 286 20.89 23.75 16.32
CA TYR A 286 21.22 24.92 15.50
C TYR A 286 21.88 24.59 14.15
N ASP A 287 22.57 23.46 14.04
CA ASP A 287 23.13 23.00 12.75
C ASP A 287 22.02 22.61 11.77
N GLU A 288 20.98 21.93 12.26
CA GLU A 288 19.78 21.59 11.48
C GLU A 288 18.92 22.84 11.21
N LEU A 289 18.87 23.78 12.17
CA LEU A 289 18.15 25.04 12.04
C LEU A 289 18.62 25.82 10.81
N ALA A 290 19.92 25.90 10.55
CA ALA A 290 20.47 26.59 9.39
C ALA A 290 19.90 26.03 8.06
N MET A 291 19.77 24.71 7.96
CA MET A 291 19.12 24.08 6.80
C MET A 291 17.65 24.46 6.68
N HIS A 292 16.93 24.48 7.80
CA HIS A 292 15.50 24.79 7.83
C HIS A 292 15.18 26.28 7.64
N VAL A 293 16.13 27.19 7.89
CA VAL A 293 16.00 28.61 7.51
C VAL A 293 15.96 28.75 5.98
N ARG A 294 16.85 28.07 5.24
CA ARG A 294 16.77 28.02 3.76
C ARG A 294 15.48 27.38 3.28
N ALA A 295 15.04 26.31 3.95
CA ALA A 295 13.77 25.66 3.66
C ALA A 295 12.57 26.60 3.84
N ALA A 296 12.57 27.39 4.91
CA ALA A 296 11.53 28.37 5.19
C ALA A 296 11.45 29.45 4.11
N ARG A 297 12.60 29.95 3.64
CA ARG A 297 12.69 30.88 2.50
C ARG A 297 12.09 30.28 1.23
N ARG A 298 12.45 29.04 0.88
CA ARG A 298 11.87 28.30 -0.27
C ARG A 298 10.37 28.06 -0.14
N ASN A 299 9.88 27.84 1.08
CA ASN A 299 8.45 27.74 1.37
C ASN A 299 7.73 29.09 1.43
N GLY A 300 8.45 30.19 1.20
CA GLY A 300 7.93 31.54 0.97
C GLY A 300 8.08 32.52 2.13
N LEU A 301 8.66 32.14 3.27
CA LEU A 301 8.79 33.07 4.40
C LEU A 301 9.77 34.21 4.07
N THR A 302 9.46 35.43 4.50
CA THR A 302 10.39 36.56 4.43
C THR A 302 11.41 36.53 5.59
N PRO A 303 12.55 37.25 5.49
CA PRO A 303 13.50 37.34 6.60
C PRO A 303 12.85 37.93 7.86
N GLU A 304 11.92 38.87 7.70
CA GLU A 304 11.17 39.49 8.79
C GLU A 304 10.25 38.48 9.48
N GLU A 305 9.56 37.63 8.72
CA GLU A 305 8.70 36.58 9.28
C GLU A 305 9.51 35.52 10.03
N ILE A 306 10.67 35.13 9.48
CA ILE A 306 11.61 34.24 10.19
C ILE A 306 12.08 34.92 11.49
N GLY A 307 12.45 36.20 11.43
CA GLY A 307 12.82 36.99 12.60
C GLY A 307 11.71 37.02 13.67
N ALA A 308 10.45 37.17 13.26
CA ALA A 308 9.30 37.15 14.17
C ALA A 308 9.12 35.78 14.87
N VAL A 309 9.30 34.68 14.14
CA VAL A 309 9.29 33.32 14.74
C VAL A 309 10.42 33.19 15.77
N LEU A 310 11.63 33.66 15.45
CA LEU A 310 12.77 33.58 16.38
C LEU A 310 12.57 34.48 17.62
N LEU A 311 11.96 35.66 17.47
CA LEU A 311 11.56 36.49 18.62
C LEU A 311 10.59 35.75 19.54
N GLN A 312 9.61 35.03 18.98
CA GLN A 312 8.69 34.19 19.77
C GLN A 312 9.45 33.16 20.61
N THR A 313 10.51 32.56 20.06
CA THR A 313 11.34 31.59 20.81
C THR A 313 12.08 32.22 21.99
N ALA A 314 12.38 33.52 21.99
CA ALA A 314 13.03 34.17 23.12
C ALA A 314 12.18 34.11 24.40
N VAL A 315 10.85 34.12 24.25
CA VAL A 315 9.88 34.05 25.35
C VAL A 315 9.76 32.64 25.90
N TYR A 316 9.66 31.63 25.03
CA TYR A 316 9.33 30.26 25.42
C TYR A 316 10.53 29.32 25.55
N CYS A 317 11.62 29.61 24.83
CA CYS A 317 12.86 28.83 24.85
C CYS A 317 14.01 29.57 25.53
N GLY A 318 13.83 30.87 25.81
CA GLY A 318 14.80 31.73 26.48
C GLY A 318 15.71 32.50 25.52
N VAL A 319 16.15 33.68 25.97
CA VAL A 319 17.00 34.60 25.19
C VAL A 319 18.30 33.96 24.68
N PRO A 320 19.03 33.12 25.44
CA PRO A 320 20.24 32.47 24.92
C PRO A 320 20.00 31.56 23.72
N ALA A 321 18.86 30.83 23.71
CA ALA A 321 18.49 29.98 22.60
C ALA A 321 18.13 30.80 21.36
N ALA A 322 17.35 31.87 21.56
CA ALA A 322 17.02 32.81 20.50
C ALA A 322 18.27 33.50 19.92
N ASN A 323 19.23 33.93 20.75
CA ASN A 323 20.49 34.52 20.27
C ASN A 323 21.25 33.57 19.34
N SER A 324 21.35 32.31 19.73
CA SER A 324 22.00 31.27 18.91
C SER A 324 21.23 31.03 17.60
N ALA A 325 19.91 31.04 17.66
CA ALA A 325 19.04 30.92 16.51
C ALA A 325 19.18 32.10 15.53
N PHE A 326 19.22 33.34 16.04
CA PHE A 326 19.44 34.54 15.24
C PHE A 326 20.81 34.53 14.56
N ALA A 327 21.86 34.12 15.28
CA ALA A 327 23.19 33.99 14.69
C ALA A 327 23.24 32.92 13.58
N ALA A 328 22.52 31.81 13.73
CA ALA A 328 22.40 30.80 12.69
C ALA A 328 21.61 31.32 11.47
N ALA A 329 20.47 31.96 11.69
CA ALA A 329 19.64 32.51 10.61
C ALA A 329 20.35 33.64 9.85
N GLN A 330 21.03 34.56 10.54
CA GLN A 330 21.74 35.67 9.93
C GLN A 330 22.84 35.18 8.97
N ARG A 331 23.61 34.16 9.36
CA ARG A 331 24.63 33.57 8.48
C ARG A 331 24.00 33.03 7.19
N VAL A 332 22.90 32.29 7.32
CA VAL A 332 22.21 31.69 6.18
C VAL A 332 21.60 32.74 5.26
N LEU A 333 20.96 33.76 5.80
CA LEU A 333 20.31 34.81 5.00
C LEU A 333 21.32 35.68 4.25
N ALA A 334 22.49 35.93 4.86
CA ALA A 334 23.57 36.65 4.20
C ALA A 334 24.22 35.85 3.05
N GLU A 335 24.24 34.51 3.15
CA GLU A 335 24.69 33.64 2.05
C GLU A 335 23.74 33.74 0.85
N ASP A 336 22.42 33.70 1.09
CA ASP A 336 21.41 33.75 0.02
C ASP A 336 21.47 35.10 -0.75
N ASP A 337 21.59 36.23 -0.05
CA ASP A 337 21.68 37.58 -0.65
C ASP A 337 22.94 37.78 -1.52
N GLY A 338 24.01 37.02 -1.27
CA GLY A 338 25.26 37.08 -2.03
C GLY A 338 25.26 36.28 -3.35
N THR A 339 24.22 35.49 -3.61
CA THR A 339 24.10 34.62 -4.79
C THR A 339 23.21 35.19 -5.90
N GLU A 340 22.52 36.31 -5.65
CA GLU A 340 21.65 37.01 -6.62
C GLU A 340 22.33 38.22 -7.32
N GLY A 341 23.64 38.43 -7.11
CA GLY A 341 24.44 39.48 -7.77
C GLY A 341 25.46 38.93 -8.76
#